data_AF-A0A1L7WT36-F1
#
_entry.id   AF-A0A1L7WT36-F1
#
_cell.length_a   1.000
_cell.length_b   1.000
_cell.length_c   1.000
_cell.angle_alpha   90.00
_cell.angle_beta   90.00
_cell.angle_gamma   90.00
#
_symmetry.space_group_name_H-M   'P 1'
#
loop_
_entity.id
_entity.type
_entity.pdbx_description
1 polymer ?
#
loop_
_entity_poly.entity_id
_entity_poly.type
_entity_poly.pdbx_seq_one_letter_code
_entity_poly.pdbx_strand_id
1 'polypeptide(L)'
;MKFQAERNHYERVLREEGQWTDSVDFDIPPPDVRIDPTESQSTNSVCCWPSTGGLIVASRVHPVELEYIGIDRFHVNEFSSNQTEEDEFCMKLRRIGGKWWEDFFDHDWATGYKMRTLSVQEKEVLFLGWPDDGGVWILRFENPAKVRDRGWHIGIINNALTMEERCKAIEIAGGLYFKKPEDCEYVRPLLEGFGGHEPRGRKEEDEGWRDLGTFEEWDY
;
A
#
# COMPACT_ATOMS: atom_id res chain seq x y z
N MET A 1 18.87 12.77 31.49
CA MET A 1 20.35 12.85 31.35
C MET A 1 21.01 11.66 30.65
N LYS A 2 20.29 10.59 30.24
CA LYS A 2 20.86 9.52 29.38
C LYS A 2 20.75 9.79 27.86
N PHE A 3 19.70 10.50 27.42
CA PHE A 3 19.48 10.84 26.01
C PHE A 3 20.51 11.79 25.36
N GLN A 4 21.24 12.60 26.15
CA GLN A 4 22.27 13.48 25.60
C GLN A 4 23.58 12.74 25.31
N ALA A 5 23.84 11.63 26.02
CA ALA A 5 25.08 10.87 25.89
C ALA A 5 25.06 9.94 24.67
N GLU A 6 23.90 9.36 24.33
CA GLU A 6 23.73 8.52 23.14
C GLU A 6 23.78 9.34 21.84
N ARG A 7 23.19 10.54 21.84
CA ARG A 7 23.24 11.45 20.68
C ARG A 7 24.66 11.89 20.32
N ASN A 8 25.51 12.11 21.34
CA ASN A 8 26.93 12.46 21.17
C ASN A 8 27.82 11.26 20.77
N HIS A 9 27.32 10.02 20.84
CA HIS A 9 28.04 8.86 20.29
C HIS A 9 27.78 8.76 18.77
N TYR A 10 26.53 8.91 18.33
CA TYR A 10 26.17 8.93 16.90
C TYR A 10 26.81 10.10 16.15
N GLU A 11 26.82 11.32 16.72
CA GLU A 11 27.44 12.48 16.06
C GLU A 11 28.97 12.41 15.96
N ARG A 12 29.62 11.60 16.79
CA ARG A 12 31.08 11.43 16.78
C ARG A 12 31.53 10.38 15.78
N VAL A 13 30.75 9.30 15.60
CA VAL A 13 30.97 8.33 14.50
C VAL A 13 30.81 9.03 13.15
N LEU A 14 29.84 9.96 13.03
CA LEU A 14 29.60 10.73 11.80
C LEU A 14 30.68 11.77 11.46
N ARG A 15 31.61 12.07 12.37
CA ARG A 15 32.68 13.07 12.13
C ARG A 15 34.06 12.49 11.88
N GLU A 16 34.29 11.23 12.24
CA GLU A 16 35.64 10.63 12.17
C GLU A 16 35.85 9.72 10.95
N GLU A 17 34.80 9.30 10.25
CA GLU A 17 34.93 8.49 9.02
C GLU A 17 34.50 9.31 7.79
N GLY A 18 35.45 10.08 7.28
CA GLY A 18 35.37 10.78 5.99
C GLY A 18 35.40 9.83 4.80
N GLN A 19 34.42 8.93 4.71
CA GLN A 19 34.14 8.14 3.52
C GLN A 19 32.67 8.36 3.15
N TRP A 20 32.43 9.35 2.30
CA TRP A 20 31.24 9.34 1.47
C TRP A 20 31.42 8.19 0.48
N THR A 21 30.98 7.00 0.84
CA THR A 21 30.63 5.99 -0.15
C THR A 21 29.33 6.45 -0.78
N ASP A 22 29.40 6.91 -2.03
CA ASP A 22 28.24 6.93 -2.91
C ASP A 22 27.56 5.55 -2.86
N SER A 23 26.22 5.56 -2.80
CA SER A 23 25.29 4.44 -2.57
C SER A 23 25.47 3.69 -1.23
N VAL A 24 24.81 4.20 -0.19
CA VAL A 24 24.21 3.27 0.78
C VAL A 24 23.12 2.55 0.00
N ASP A 25 23.37 1.32 -0.44
CA ASP A 25 22.31 0.41 -0.84
C ASP A 25 21.40 0.25 0.38
N PHE A 26 20.35 1.06 0.43
CA PHE A 26 19.23 0.84 1.34
C PHE A 26 18.47 -0.38 0.82
N ASP A 27 19.09 -1.55 0.91
CA ASP A 27 18.37 -2.82 0.83
C ASP A 27 17.51 -2.89 2.10
N ILE A 28 16.35 -2.23 2.05
CA ILE A 28 15.33 -2.36 3.09
C ILE A 28 14.96 -3.84 3.10
N PRO A 29 15.19 -4.57 4.19
CA PRO A 29 14.84 -5.98 4.23
C PRO A 29 13.32 -6.13 4.07
N PRO A 30 12.84 -7.25 3.51
CA PRO A 30 11.42 -7.55 3.52
C PRO A 30 10.84 -7.43 4.93
N PRO A 31 9.58 -6.99 5.06
CA PRO A 31 8.96 -6.79 6.36
C PRO A 31 8.93 -8.11 7.12
N ASP A 32 9.36 -8.07 8.38
CA ASP A 32 9.32 -9.17 9.34
C ASP A 32 7.99 -9.19 10.13
N VAL A 33 7.24 -8.09 10.09
CA VAL A 33 5.90 -7.95 10.67
C VAL A 33 4.88 -7.47 9.64
N ARG A 34 3.61 -7.79 9.86
CA ARG A 34 2.49 -7.42 8.98
C ARG A 34 2.26 -5.91 8.96
N ILE A 35 2.28 -5.32 10.15
CA ILE A 35 2.20 -3.87 10.42
C ILE A 35 2.72 -3.64 11.85
N ASP A 36 3.52 -2.59 12.02
CA ASP A 36 3.86 -2.03 13.33
C ASP A 36 3.19 -0.65 13.48
N PRO A 37 2.07 -0.54 14.22
CA PRO A 37 1.41 0.74 14.47
C PRO A 37 2.21 1.72 15.35
N THR A 38 3.28 1.25 15.99
CA THR A 38 4.14 2.04 16.90
C THR A 38 5.32 2.68 16.16
N GLU A 39 5.67 2.17 14.99
CA GLU A 39 6.63 2.80 14.11
C GLU A 39 6.00 3.99 13.38
N SER A 40 6.75 5.09 13.27
CA SER A 40 6.34 6.28 12.52
C SER A 40 6.43 6.02 11.01
N GLN A 41 5.60 5.13 10.49
CA GLN A 41 5.45 4.94 9.05
C GLN A 41 4.44 6.00 8.53
N SER A 42 4.84 6.75 7.51
CA SER A 42 4.02 7.84 6.95
C SER A 42 2.67 7.38 6.35
N THR A 43 2.47 6.06 6.23
CA THR A 43 1.25 5.41 5.76
C THR A 43 1.04 4.08 6.47
N ASN A 44 -0.18 3.78 6.91
CA ASN A 44 -0.57 2.44 7.33
C ASN A 44 -0.56 1.51 6.10
N SER A 45 0.53 0.77 5.92
CA SER A 45 0.63 -0.28 4.92
C SER A 45 0.54 -1.63 5.62
N VAL A 46 -0.35 -2.48 5.12
CA VAL A 46 -0.55 -3.84 5.63
C VAL A 46 -0.23 -4.81 4.52
N CYS A 47 0.54 -5.84 4.81
CA CYS A 47 0.91 -6.84 3.81
C CYS A 47 0.60 -8.29 4.24
N CYS A 48 0.65 -9.23 3.31
CA CYS A 48 0.53 -10.66 3.59
C CYS A 48 1.18 -11.49 2.49
N TRP A 49 1.53 -12.73 2.82
CA TRP A 49 2.23 -13.65 1.91
C TRP A 49 1.31 -14.80 1.48
N PRO A 50 0.64 -14.70 0.31
CA PRO A 50 -0.24 -15.77 -0.16
C PRO A 50 0.55 -17.02 -0.56
N SER A 51 -0.06 -18.20 -0.42
CA SER A 51 0.55 -19.49 -0.76
C SER A 51 0.93 -19.65 -2.23
N THR A 52 0.32 -18.85 -3.10
CA THR A 52 0.66 -18.78 -4.54
C THR A 52 1.96 -18.04 -4.82
N GLY A 53 2.58 -17.44 -3.80
CA GLY A 53 3.74 -16.57 -3.94
C GLY A 53 3.39 -15.13 -4.26
N GLY A 54 4.42 -14.28 -4.21
CA GLY A 54 4.30 -12.83 -4.27
C GLY A 54 3.85 -12.21 -2.94
N LEU A 55 3.49 -10.94 -2.98
CA LEU A 55 3.15 -10.12 -1.83
C LEU A 55 1.84 -9.39 -2.09
N ILE A 56 0.88 -9.43 -1.17
CA ILE A 56 -0.30 -8.55 -1.25
C ILE A 56 -0.10 -7.38 -0.29
N VAL A 57 -0.26 -6.15 -0.78
CA VAL A 57 -0.14 -4.92 0.02
C VAL A 57 -1.39 -4.05 -0.13
N ALA A 58 -1.98 -3.66 1.00
CA ALA A 58 -2.94 -2.56 1.07
C ALA A 58 -2.25 -1.34 1.69
N SER A 59 -2.23 -0.22 0.97
CA SER A 59 -1.60 1.03 1.42
C SER A 59 -2.66 2.02 1.89
N ARG A 60 -2.31 2.87 2.88
CA ARG A 60 -3.19 3.90 3.46
C ARG A 60 -4.47 3.30 4.07
N VAL A 61 -4.32 2.20 4.80
CA VAL A 61 -5.41 1.49 5.46
C VAL A 61 -5.95 2.33 6.64
N HIS A 62 -7.26 2.54 6.68
CA HIS A 62 -7.92 3.34 7.71
C HIS A 62 -8.30 2.50 8.95
N PRO A 63 -8.50 3.11 10.12
CA PRO A 63 -8.85 2.38 11.35
C PRO A 63 -10.06 1.44 11.22
N VAL A 64 -11.07 1.80 10.41
CA VAL A 64 -12.24 0.94 10.11
C VAL A 64 -11.85 -0.28 9.30
N GLU A 65 -10.93 -0.13 8.35
CA GLU A 65 -10.46 -1.23 7.51
C GLU A 65 -9.59 -2.18 8.32
N LEU A 66 -8.72 -1.65 9.18
CA LEU A 66 -7.93 -2.45 10.13
C LEU A 66 -8.83 -3.30 11.04
N GLU A 67 -9.88 -2.70 11.59
CA GLU A 67 -10.85 -3.42 12.43
C GLU A 67 -11.61 -4.50 11.63
N TYR A 68 -12.04 -4.18 10.41
CA TYR A 68 -12.72 -5.13 9.53
C TYR A 68 -11.88 -6.36 9.16
N ILE A 69 -10.57 -6.18 8.94
CA ILE A 69 -9.66 -7.30 8.64
C ILE A 69 -9.11 -7.98 9.90
N GLY A 70 -9.44 -7.48 11.10
CA GLY A 70 -9.06 -8.07 12.38
C GLY A 70 -7.63 -7.73 12.83
N ILE A 71 -7.08 -6.59 12.41
CA ILE A 71 -5.79 -6.10 12.88
C ILE A 71 -5.93 -5.31 14.19
N ASP A 72 -5.06 -5.60 15.16
CA ASP A 72 -4.91 -4.76 16.34
C ASP A 72 -4.20 -3.46 15.97
N ARG A 73 -4.86 -2.33 16.21
CA ARG A 73 -4.39 -0.99 15.82
C ARG A 73 -3.34 -0.43 16.79
N PHE A 74 -3.11 -1.08 17.92
CA PHE A 74 -2.27 -0.57 19.01
C PHE A 74 -1.04 -1.43 19.29
N HIS A 75 -0.96 -2.62 18.69
CA HIS A 75 0.15 -3.55 18.89
C HIS A 75 0.73 -4.01 17.56
N VAL A 76 1.97 -4.46 17.58
CA VAL A 76 2.62 -5.10 16.43
C VAL A 76 1.84 -6.33 16.03
N ASN A 77 1.57 -6.49 14.73
CA ASN A 77 0.91 -7.68 14.21
C ASN A 77 1.94 -8.49 13.42
N GLU A 78 2.18 -9.73 13.85
CA GLU A 78 3.07 -10.66 13.16
C GLU A 78 2.35 -11.39 12.02
N PHE A 79 3.13 -12.01 11.12
CA PHE A 79 2.59 -12.95 10.13
C PHE A 79 2.14 -14.25 10.81
N SER A 80 1.16 -14.94 10.22
CA SER A 80 0.86 -16.29 10.71
C SER A 80 1.93 -17.27 10.22
N SER A 81 2.35 -18.18 11.10
CA SER A 81 3.19 -19.32 10.72
C SER A 81 2.41 -20.40 9.97
N ASN A 82 1.08 -20.36 10.04
CA ASN A 82 0.19 -21.28 9.34
C ASN A 82 -0.25 -20.66 8.01
N GLN A 83 0.19 -21.26 6.90
CA GLN A 83 -0.12 -20.77 5.56
C GLN A 83 -1.63 -20.67 5.28
N THR A 84 -2.46 -21.54 5.86
CA THR A 84 -3.92 -21.48 5.65
C THR A 84 -4.51 -20.24 6.30
N GLU A 85 -4.06 -19.89 7.51
CA GLU A 85 -4.49 -18.68 8.21
C GLU A 85 -3.97 -17.42 7.52
N GLU A 86 -2.74 -17.46 6.99
CA GLU A 86 -2.15 -16.36 6.22
C GLU A 86 -2.93 -16.12 4.93
N ASP A 87 -3.32 -17.19 4.22
CA ASP A 87 -4.14 -17.14 3.02
C ASP A 87 -5.53 -16.56 3.30
N GLU A 88 -6.17 -16.96 4.40
CA GLU A 88 -7.44 -16.38 4.84
C GLU A 88 -7.29 -14.89 5.15
N PHE A 89 -6.20 -14.49 5.80
CA PHE A 89 -5.90 -13.09 6.03
C PHE A 89 -5.69 -12.35 4.70
N CYS A 90 -4.95 -12.92 3.76
CA CYS A 90 -4.76 -12.34 2.43
C CYS A 90 -6.08 -12.09 1.73
N MET A 91 -7.05 -13.00 1.83
CA MET A 91 -8.39 -12.77 1.28
C MET A 91 -9.11 -11.60 1.96
N LYS A 92 -8.94 -11.40 3.27
CA LYS A 92 -9.46 -10.20 3.96
C LYS A 92 -8.77 -8.93 3.47
N LEU A 93 -7.45 -8.97 3.28
CA LEU A 93 -6.68 -7.83 2.77
C LEU A 93 -7.10 -7.46 1.34
N ARG A 94 -7.40 -8.45 0.49
CA ARG A 94 -7.96 -8.22 -0.85
C ARG A 94 -9.32 -7.50 -0.79
N ARG A 95 -10.18 -7.82 0.20
CA ARG A 95 -11.48 -7.15 0.37
C ARG A 95 -11.39 -5.66 0.69
N ILE A 96 -10.25 -5.15 1.15
CA ILE A 96 -10.02 -3.71 1.33
C ILE A 96 -9.15 -3.10 0.21
N GLY A 97 -9.03 -3.80 -0.93
CA GLY A 97 -8.30 -3.32 -2.10
C GLY A 97 -6.79 -3.60 -2.07
N GLY A 98 -6.34 -4.54 -1.23
CA GLY A 98 -4.95 -5.00 -1.25
C GLY A 98 -4.55 -5.50 -2.65
N LYS A 99 -3.36 -5.14 -3.12
CA LYS A 99 -2.86 -5.44 -4.47
C LYS A 99 -1.71 -6.41 -4.42
N TRP A 100 -1.65 -7.30 -5.42
CA TRP A 100 -0.56 -8.25 -5.56
C TRP A 100 0.67 -7.60 -6.21
N TRP A 101 1.84 -8.02 -5.75
CA TRP A 101 3.18 -7.62 -6.19
C TRP A 101 4.06 -8.85 -6.31
N GLU A 102 5.05 -8.81 -7.20
CA GLU A 102 5.95 -9.95 -7.45
C GLU A 102 6.76 -10.31 -6.20
N ASP A 103 7.23 -9.29 -5.50
CA ASP A 103 7.89 -9.40 -4.20
C ASP A 103 7.87 -8.02 -3.51
N PHE A 104 8.52 -7.96 -2.34
CA PHE A 104 8.65 -6.72 -1.58
C PHE A 104 9.43 -5.62 -2.33
N PHE A 105 10.49 -5.99 -3.05
CA PHE A 105 11.34 -5.03 -3.76
C PHE A 105 10.59 -4.44 -4.96
N ASP A 106 9.82 -5.24 -5.69
CA ASP A 106 8.96 -4.74 -6.76
C ASP A 106 7.94 -3.71 -6.24
N HIS A 107 7.33 -3.96 -5.08
CA HIS A 107 6.45 -2.99 -4.42
C HIS A 107 7.20 -1.71 -4.02
N ASP A 108 8.34 -1.83 -3.35
CA ASP A 108 9.05 -0.69 -2.79
C ASP A 108 9.75 0.16 -3.86
N TRP A 109 10.37 -0.48 -4.86
CA TRP A 109 10.91 0.21 -6.04
C TRP A 109 9.84 0.95 -6.82
N ALA A 110 8.63 0.40 -6.92
CA ALA A 110 7.55 1.04 -7.67
C ALA A 110 6.87 2.18 -6.91
N THR A 111 6.70 2.05 -5.59
CA THR A 111 5.90 2.98 -4.78
C THR A 111 6.74 3.96 -3.98
N GLY A 112 7.83 3.49 -3.35
CA GLY A 112 8.76 4.29 -2.57
C GLY A 112 9.75 5.05 -3.45
N TYR A 113 10.50 4.32 -4.27
CA TYR A 113 11.57 4.90 -5.11
C TYR A 113 11.10 5.37 -6.49
N LYS A 114 9.91 4.95 -6.94
CA LYS A 114 9.34 5.28 -8.25
C LYS A 114 10.27 4.91 -9.42
N MET A 115 11.06 3.85 -9.27
CA MET A 115 12.02 3.36 -10.27
C MET A 115 11.32 2.70 -11.48
N ARG A 116 10.03 2.40 -11.37
CA ARG A 116 9.22 1.92 -12.49
C ARG A 116 7.84 2.56 -12.53
N THR A 117 7.23 2.52 -13.70
CA THR A 117 5.84 2.97 -13.88
C THR A 117 4.87 1.93 -13.32
N LEU A 118 3.93 2.37 -12.50
CA LEU A 118 2.82 1.56 -12.03
C LEU A 118 1.85 1.22 -13.18
N SER A 119 1.37 -0.02 -13.21
CA SER A 119 0.29 -0.47 -14.08
C SER A 119 -1.02 0.28 -13.78
N VAL A 120 -2.02 0.13 -14.65
CA VAL A 120 -3.34 0.76 -14.44
C VAL A 120 -3.97 0.25 -13.15
N GLN A 121 -3.89 -1.06 -12.91
CA GLN A 121 -4.41 -1.74 -11.72
C GLN A 121 -3.63 -1.35 -10.45
N GLU A 122 -2.30 -1.19 -10.56
CA GLU A 122 -1.46 -0.73 -9.45
C GLU A 122 -1.76 0.72 -9.06
N LYS A 123 -2.16 1.58 -10.02
CA LYS A 123 -2.54 2.98 -9.75
C LYS A 123 -3.94 3.12 -9.17
N GLU A 124 -4.87 2.25 -9.56
CA GLU A 124 -6.28 2.34 -9.19
C GLU A 124 -6.48 2.46 -7.66
N VAL A 125 -7.43 3.31 -7.24
CA VAL A 125 -7.81 3.45 -5.83
C VAL A 125 -9.27 3.06 -5.68
N LEU A 126 -9.54 2.10 -4.80
CA LEU A 126 -10.87 1.63 -4.47
C LEU A 126 -11.17 1.97 -3.02
N PHE A 127 -12.25 2.72 -2.78
CA PHE A 127 -12.88 2.80 -1.47
C PHE A 127 -13.99 1.75 -1.44
N LEU A 128 -13.85 0.79 -0.53
CA LEU A 128 -14.78 -0.33 -0.39
C LEU A 128 -15.48 -0.25 0.97
N GLY A 129 -16.78 -0.52 0.98
CA GLY A 129 -17.60 -0.64 2.17
C GLY A 129 -18.43 -1.91 2.11
N TRP A 130 -18.38 -2.72 3.16
CA TRP A 130 -19.04 -4.03 3.23
C TRP A 130 -20.13 -4.03 4.30
N PRO A 131 -21.40 -3.79 3.94
CA PRO A 131 -22.47 -3.78 4.93
C PRO A 131 -22.82 -5.19 5.41
N ASP A 132 -23.31 -5.30 6.64
CA ASP A 132 -23.69 -6.56 7.29
C ASP A 132 -24.78 -7.35 6.54
N ASP A 133 -25.66 -6.67 5.80
CA ASP A 133 -26.73 -7.28 5.01
C ASP A 133 -26.25 -7.84 3.65
N GLY A 134 -24.96 -7.68 3.36
CA GLY A 134 -24.29 -8.14 2.16
C GLY A 134 -24.28 -7.12 1.02
N GLY A 135 -23.57 -7.47 -0.06
CA GLY A 135 -23.26 -6.53 -1.13
C GLY A 135 -22.00 -5.70 -0.82
N VAL A 136 -21.77 -4.66 -1.61
CA VAL A 136 -20.59 -3.81 -1.49
C VAL A 136 -20.87 -2.41 -2.02
N TRP A 137 -20.39 -1.41 -1.28
CA TRP A 137 -20.28 -0.03 -1.73
C TRP A 137 -18.88 0.22 -2.30
N ILE A 138 -18.83 0.88 -3.46
CA ILE A 138 -17.59 1.10 -4.19
C ILE A 138 -17.52 2.56 -4.65
N LEU A 139 -16.39 3.21 -4.38
CA LEU A 139 -15.99 4.43 -5.05
C LEU A 139 -14.60 4.23 -5.65
N ARG A 140 -14.51 4.37 -6.97
CA ARG A 140 -13.30 4.09 -7.75
C ARG A 140 -12.66 5.37 -8.27
N PHE A 141 -11.33 5.37 -8.30
CA PHE A 141 -10.50 6.36 -8.98
C PHE A 141 -9.40 5.67 -9.78
N GLU A 142 -9.05 6.22 -10.93
CA GLU A 142 -8.01 5.65 -11.81
C GLU A 142 -6.61 5.75 -11.20
N ASN A 143 -6.38 6.76 -10.35
CA ASN A 143 -5.10 6.99 -9.69
C ASN A 143 -5.22 7.92 -8.47
N PRO A 144 -4.19 8.01 -7.61
CA PRO A 144 -4.21 8.86 -6.42
C PRO A 144 -4.35 10.36 -6.71
N ALA A 145 -3.94 10.84 -7.89
CA ALA A 145 -4.13 12.26 -8.24
C ALA A 145 -5.62 12.59 -8.42
N LYS A 146 -6.41 11.69 -8.99
CA LYS A 146 -7.88 11.86 -9.11
C LYS A 146 -8.60 11.85 -7.77
N VAL A 147 -8.09 11.10 -6.78
CA VAL A 147 -8.58 11.17 -5.40
C VAL A 147 -8.36 12.58 -4.83
N ARG A 148 -7.16 13.15 -5.03
CA ARG A 148 -6.84 14.52 -4.59
C ARG A 148 -7.69 15.57 -5.30
N ASP A 149 -7.94 15.41 -6.59
CA ASP A 149 -8.76 16.33 -7.39
C ASP A 149 -10.23 16.34 -6.90
N ARG A 150 -10.76 15.21 -6.40
CA ARG A 150 -12.10 15.12 -5.78
C ARG A 150 -12.20 15.98 -4.50
N GLY A 151 -11.08 16.25 -3.84
CA GLY A 151 -11.00 17.14 -2.68
C GLY A 151 -11.74 16.62 -1.45
N TRP A 152 -12.46 17.52 -0.77
CA TRP A 152 -12.99 17.32 0.59
C TRP A 152 -14.00 16.17 0.71
N HIS A 153 -14.62 15.74 -0.40
CA HIS A 153 -15.61 14.66 -0.42
C HIS A 153 -15.04 13.27 -0.11
N ILE A 154 -13.71 13.11 -0.08
CA ILE A 154 -13.07 11.84 0.33
C ILE A 154 -12.86 11.79 1.84
N GLY A 155 -12.64 12.94 2.49
CA GLY A 155 -12.35 12.99 3.93
C GLY A 155 -13.45 12.38 4.79
N ILE A 156 -14.72 12.45 4.35
CA ILE A 156 -15.84 11.82 5.04
C ILE A 156 -15.71 10.28 5.13
N ILE A 157 -15.10 9.64 4.13
CA ILE A 157 -14.87 8.19 4.11
C ILE A 157 -13.81 7.81 5.16
N ASN A 158 -12.78 8.65 5.30
CA ASN A 158 -11.68 8.44 6.23
C ASN A 158 -12.08 8.70 7.69
N ASN A 159 -13.16 9.45 7.90
CA ASN A 159 -13.70 9.79 9.22
C ASN A 159 -14.70 8.77 9.78
N ALA A 160 -15.09 7.75 8.99
CA ALA A 160 -15.96 6.70 9.47
C ALA A 160 -15.33 5.96 10.65
N LEU A 161 -16.16 5.56 11.62
CA LEU A 161 -15.76 4.77 12.79
C LEU A 161 -16.24 3.32 12.71
N THR A 162 -17.22 3.03 11.86
CA THR A 162 -17.69 1.66 11.58
C THR A 162 -17.76 1.40 10.08
N MET A 163 -17.94 0.12 9.71
CA MET A 163 -18.08 -0.26 8.30
C MET A 163 -19.38 0.27 7.70
N GLU A 164 -20.45 0.38 8.48
CA GLU A 164 -21.75 0.95 8.11
C GLU A 164 -21.62 2.45 7.85
N GLU A 165 -20.90 3.16 8.72
CA GLU A 165 -20.58 4.57 8.52
C GLU A 165 -19.72 4.75 7.26
N ARG A 166 -18.77 3.85 7.01
CA ARG A 166 -17.95 3.87 5.79
C ARG A 166 -18.80 3.65 4.55
N CYS A 167 -19.73 2.70 4.56
CA CYS A 167 -20.69 2.49 3.48
C CYS A 167 -21.49 3.76 3.18
N LYS A 168 -22.06 4.38 4.23
CA LYS A 168 -22.80 5.65 4.10
C LYS A 168 -21.91 6.79 3.60
N ALA A 169 -20.66 6.87 4.03
CA ALA A 169 -19.73 7.88 3.57
C ALA A 169 -19.37 7.69 2.09
N ILE A 170 -19.19 6.44 1.64
CA ILE A 170 -18.98 6.10 0.24
C ILE A 170 -20.20 6.48 -0.59
N GLU A 171 -21.42 6.19 -0.11
CA GLU A 171 -22.67 6.63 -0.74
C GLU A 171 -22.72 8.15 -0.90
N ILE A 172 -22.50 8.91 0.19
CA ILE A 172 -22.49 10.38 0.17
C ILE A 172 -21.42 10.92 -0.78
N ALA A 173 -20.27 10.25 -0.86
CA ALA A 173 -19.19 10.61 -1.77
C ALA A 173 -19.51 10.28 -3.24
N GLY A 174 -20.66 9.66 -3.55
CA GLY A 174 -21.11 9.31 -4.89
C GLY A 174 -20.62 7.93 -5.34
N GLY A 175 -20.41 7.01 -4.40
CA GLY A 175 -20.15 5.60 -4.68
C GLY A 175 -21.38 4.86 -5.17
N LEU A 176 -21.16 3.65 -5.68
CA LEU A 176 -22.19 2.76 -6.21
C LEU A 176 -22.34 1.54 -5.31
N TYR A 177 -23.58 1.10 -5.12
CA TYR A 177 -23.89 -0.14 -4.40
C TYR A 177 -24.12 -1.29 -5.38
N PHE A 178 -23.52 -2.43 -5.08
CA PHE A 178 -23.75 -3.69 -5.77
C PHE A 178 -24.29 -4.70 -4.77
N LYS A 179 -25.51 -5.19 -5.02
CA LYS A 179 -26.14 -6.22 -4.16
C LYS A 179 -25.36 -7.52 -4.17
N LYS A 180 -24.81 -7.89 -5.33
CA LYS A 180 -23.86 -9.00 -5.47
C LYS A 180 -22.50 -8.40 -5.79
N PRO A 181 -21.50 -8.53 -4.90
CA PRO A 181 -20.16 -8.00 -5.13
C PRO A 181 -19.51 -8.47 -6.44
N GLU A 182 -19.87 -9.66 -6.90
CA GLU A 182 -19.37 -10.30 -8.12
C GLU A 182 -19.88 -9.60 -9.40
N ASP A 183 -20.98 -8.85 -9.32
CA ASP A 183 -21.52 -8.07 -10.44
C ASP A 183 -20.62 -6.85 -10.76
N CYS A 184 -19.73 -6.46 -9.84
CA CYS A 184 -18.76 -5.40 -10.09
C CYS A 184 -17.43 -5.96 -10.61
N GLU A 185 -17.02 -5.52 -11.80
CA GLU A 185 -15.76 -5.94 -12.42
C GLU A 185 -14.49 -5.58 -11.63
N TYR A 186 -14.55 -4.56 -10.76
CA TYR A 186 -13.42 -4.14 -9.91
C TYR A 186 -13.32 -4.94 -8.62
N VAL A 187 -14.45 -5.45 -8.11
CA VAL A 187 -14.49 -6.23 -6.87
C VAL A 187 -14.37 -7.72 -7.13
N ARG A 188 -14.92 -8.23 -8.23
CA ARG A 188 -14.83 -9.65 -8.59
C ARG A 188 -13.38 -10.21 -8.51
N PRO A 189 -12.34 -9.54 -9.06
CA PRO A 189 -10.96 -10.02 -8.94
C PRO A 189 -10.39 -10.00 -7.51
N LEU A 190 -11.01 -9.25 -6.59
CA LEU A 190 -10.64 -9.24 -5.17
C LEU A 190 -11.25 -10.43 -4.41
N LEU A 191 -12.30 -11.05 -4.96
CA LEU A 191 -13.02 -12.18 -4.38
C LEU A 191 -12.54 -13.53 -4.92
N GLU A 192 -12.11 -13.56 -6.18
CA GLU A 192 -11.78 -14.79 -6.91
C GLU A 192 -10.31 -15.29 -6.71
N GLY A 193 -9.64 -14.87 -5.64
CA GLY A 193 -8.32 -15.36 -5.21
C GLY A 193 -7.29 -14.27 -4.97
N PHE A 194 -6.00 -14.66 -4.93
CA PHE A 194 -4.88 -13.77 -4.61
C PHE A 194 -4.50 -12.80 -5.75
N GLY A 195 -5.10 -13.00 -6.94
CA GLY A 195 -4.67 -12.37 -8.18
C GLY A 195 -3.55 -13.17 -8.82
N GLY A 196 -3.74 -13.58 -10.07
CA GLY A 196 -2.66 -14.11 -10.90
C GLY A 196 -2.14 -12.99 -11.78
N HIS A 197 -0.83 -12.78 -11.80
CA HIS A 197 -0.18 -12.11 -12.91
C HIS A 197 0.93 -13.02 -13.40
N GLU A 198 0.96 -13.27 -14.71
CA GLU A 198 2.13 -13.88 -15.32
C GLU A 198 3.35 -13.03 -14.90
N PRO A 199 4.48 -13.67 -14.50
CA PRO A 199 5.72 -12.97 -14.23
C PRO A 199 5.94 -12.01 -15.39
N ARG A 200 6.29 -10.75 -15.11
CA ARG A 200 6.65 -9.84 -16.19
C ARG A 200 7.81 -10.50 -16.91
N GLY A 201 7.53 -11.13 -18.05
CA GLY A 201 8.56 -11.57 -18.98
C GLY A 201 9.45 -10.36 -19.15
N ARG A 202 10.73 -10.50 -18.78
CA ARG A 202 11.76 -9.47 -18.85
C ARG A 202 11.50 -8.72 -20.14
N LYS A 203 10.91 -7.52 -20.05
CA LYS A 203 10.71 -6.72 -21.26
C LYS A 203 12.11 -6.55 -21.81
N GLU A 204 12.29 -6.97 -23.07
CA GLU A 204 13.50 -6.66 -23.82
C GLU A 204 13.86 -5.22 -23.51
N GLU A 205 15.13 -5.06 -23.16
CA GLU A 205 15.81 -3.81 -22.87
C GLU A 205 15.16 -2.68 -23.69
N ASP A 206 14.40 -1.81 -23.02
CA ASP A 206 14.08 -0.52 -23.58
C ASP A 206 15.44 0.19 -23.70
N GLU A 207 16.08 0.03 -24.86
CA GLU A 207 17.19 0.83 -25.35
C GLU A 207 16.72 2.29 -25.37
N GLY A 208 16.82 2.93 -24.22
CA GLY A 208 16.34 4.29 -23.97
C GLY A 208 17.24 5.04 -23.00
N TRP A 209 18.53 4.70 -22.94
CA TRP A 209 19.54 5.66 -22.47
C TRP A 209 19.69 6.75 -23.54
N ARG A 210 19.03 7.90 -23.33
CA ARG A 210 19.21 9.24 -23.95
C ARG A 210 18.07 10.11 -23.42
N ASP A 211 18.20 11.26 -22.78
CA ASP A 211 19.30 12.20 -22.59
C ASP A 211 19.16 12.79 -21.18
N LEU A 212 20.28 12.89 -20.45
CA LEU A 212 20.40 13.89 -19.40
C LEU A 212 20.31 15.25 -20.11
N GLY A 213 19.12 15.86 -20.06
CA GLY A 213 18.89 17.20 -20.55
C GLY A 213 19.96 18.13 -20.01
N THR A 214 20.71 18.70 -20.94
CA THR A 214 21.70 19.74 -20.73
C THR A 214 21.14 20.83 -19.82
N PHE A 215 21.92 21.16 -18.80
CA PHE A 215 21.74 22.27 -17.90
C PHE A 215 21.70 23.57 -18.73
N GLU A 216 20.51 24.12 -18.99
CA GLU A 216 20.38 25.47 -19.52
C GLU A 216 20.55 26.47 -18.37
N GLU A 217 21.57 27.32 -18.53
CA GLU A 217 21.94 28.43 -17.66
C GLU A 217 20.77 29.41 -17.51
N TRP A 218 20.47 29.79 -16.27
CA TRP A 218 19.61 30.93 -15.98
C TRP A 218 20.43 32.21 -16.14
N ASP A 219 20.28 32.90 -17.28
CA ASP A 219 20.74 34.27 -17.42
C ASP A 219 19.85 35.21 -16.59
N TYR A 220 20.49 35.97 -15.69
CA TYR A 220 19.93 37.03 -14.85
C TYR A 220 19.92 38.39 -15.56
#